data_AF-A0A949BS15-F1
#
_entry.id   AF-A0A949BS15-F1
#
_cell.length_a   1.000
_cell.length_b   1.000
_cell.length_c   1.000
_cell.angle_alpha   90.00
_cell.angle_beta   90.00
_cell.angle_gamma   90.00
#
_symmetry.space_group_name_H-M   'P 1'
#
loop_
_entity.id
_entity.type
_entity.pdbx_description
1 polymer ?
#
loop_
_entity_poly.entity_id
_entity_poly.type
_entity_poly.pdbx_seq_one_letter_code
_entity_poly.pdbx_strand_id
1 'polypeptide(L)'
;MKDTTYKLEESGDFVIENYSKAKAFSSFFPGIAGFGGVPLWAFYVNRGQCISSFGIKNKDGAILEFLPANQAYNLTAVKGFRTFIRIKKAGKALLYEPFKEYADKPAKDVSTKMSIRPSDFEISEVNNAFGLEIRVAYVTVPGEPFAALARRLSIRNISN
;
A
#
# COMPACT_ATOMS: atom_id res chain seq x y z
N MET A 1 -8.06 21.51 -3.49
CA MET A 1 -7.86 20.06 -3.22
C MET A 1 -6.39 19.89 -2.82
N LYS A 2 -5.98 18.88 -2.04
CA LYS A 2 -4.55 18.66 -1.77
C LYS A 2 -3.88 18.13 -3.04
N ASP A 3 -2.81 18.79 -3.47
CA ASP A 3 -2.06 18.43 -4.66
C ASP A 3 -1.17 17.20 -4.42
N THR A 4 -0.79 16.53 -5.50
CA THR A 4 0.23 15.46 -5.46
C THR A 4 1.61 16.10 -5.49
N THR A 5 2.47 15.74 -4.54
CA THR A 5 3.86 16.18 -4.52
C THR A 5 4.78 14.96 -4.44
N TYR A 6 5.99 15.11 -5.01
CA TYR A 6 7.04 14.10 -4.99
C TYR A 6 8.25 14.69 -4.27
N LYS A 7 8.86 13.92 -3.37
CA LYS A 7 10.02 14.37 -2.62
C LYS A 7 11.00 13.21 -2.43
N LEU A 8 12.29 13.50 -2.58
CA LEU A 8 13.35 12.65 -2.03
C LEU A 8 13.73 13.23 -0.67
N GLU A 9 13.46 12.49 0.39
CA GLU A 9 13.83 12.89 1.75
C GLU A 9 15.34 12.73 1.99
N GLU A 10 15.88 13.44 2.98
CA GLU A 10 17.30 13.30 3.37
C GLU A 10 17.64 11.87 3.82
N SER A 11 16.65 11.11 4.33
CA SER A 11 16.81 9.69 4.65
C SER A 11 17.00 8.79 3.41
N GLY A 12 16.77 9.31 2.21
CA GLY A 12 16.73 8.54 0.97
C GLY A 12 15.35 7.97 0.62
N ASP A 13 14.32 8.20 1.44
CA ASP A 13 12.96 7.76 1.16
C ASP A 13 12.39 8.59 -0.01
N PHE A 14 11.87 7.92 -1.05
CA PHE A 14 11.10 8.57 -2.09
C PHE A 14 9.62 8.63 -1.71
N VAL A 15 9.10 9.84 -1.53
CA VAL A 15 7.75 10.09 -0.99
C VAL A 15 6.83 10.63 -2.08
N ILE A 16 5.62 10.08 -2.13
CA ILE A 16 4.52 10.54 -2.98
C ILE A 16 3.33 10.88 -2.08
N GLU A 17 3.03 12.17 -1.95
CA GLU A 17 1.84 12.64 -1.24
C GLU A 17 0.60 12.48 -2.12
N ASN A 18 -0.50 12.06 -1.52
CA ASN A 18 -1.74 11.69 -2.18
C ASN A 18 -1.53 10.69 -3.34
N TYR A 19 -0.68 9.68 -3.13
CA TYR A 19 -0.13 8.78 -4.15
C TYR A 19 -1.17 8.16 -5.11
N SER A 20 -2.41 7.95 -4.65
CA SER A 20 -3.46 7.35 -5.46
C SER A 20 -3.90 8.28 -6.61
N LYS A 21 -3.81 9.60 -6.38
CA LYS A 21 -4.11 10.65 -7.37
C LYS A 21 -2.92 10.97 -8.29
N ALA A 22 -1.73 10.48 -7.94
CA ALA A 22 -0.56 10.64 -8.77
C ALA A 22 -0.77 9.94 -10.13
N LYS A 23 0.02 10.37 -11.13
CA LYS A 23 0.10 9.67 -12.42
C LYS A 23 0.39 8.18 -12.16
N ALA A 24 -0.17 7.33 -13.01
CA ALA A 24 -0.02 5.88 -12.86
C ALA A 24 1.48 5.52 -12.80
N PHE A 25 1.83 4.79 -11.75
CA PHE A 25 3.19 4.36 -11.46
C PHE A 25 3.16 2.92 -10.97
N SER A 26 4.16 2.14 -11.41
CA SER A 26 4.32 0.75 -11.02
C SER A 26 5.79 0.40 -10.90
N SER A 27 6.13 -0.52 -10.00
CA SER A 27 7.49 -1.01 -9.80
C SER A 27 7.48 -2.42 -9.22
N PHE A 28 8.66 -2.99 -9.03
CA PHE A 28 8.88 -4.27 -8.38
C PHE A 28 9.69 -4.10 -7.10
N PHE A 29 9.48 -4.97 -6.13
CA PHE A 29 10.44 -5.17 -5.04
C PHE A 29 11.82 -5.49 -5.61
N PRO A 30 12.91 -5.11 -4.92
CA PRO A 30 14.22 -5.69 -5.22
C PRO A 30 14.07 -7.21 -5.11
N GLY A 31 14.43 -7.97 -6.15
CA GLY A 31 14.37 -9.44 -6.15
C GLY A 31 15.33 -10.13 -5.17
N ILE A 32 15.81 -9.41 -4.15
CA ILE A 32 16.77 -9.85 -3.15
C ILE A 32 16.08 -9.72 -1.78
N ALA A 33 15.71 -10.86 -1.19
CA ALA A 33 15.08 -10.91 0.11
C ALA A 33 16.10 -10.85 1.28
N GLY A 34 17.17 -10.08 1.14
CA GLY A 34 18.29 -10.03 2.11
C GLY A 34 19.24 -11.24 2.05
N PHE A 35 20.24 -11.26 2.94
CA PHE A 35 21.26 -12.32 2.98
C PHE A 35 20.62 -13.67 3.34
N GLY A 36 20.79 -14.67 2.47
CA GLY A 36 20.18 -16.00 2.63
C GLY A 36 18.66 -16.05 2.42
N GLY A 37 18.02 -14.93 2.07
CA GLY A 37 16.59 -14.90 1.80
C GLY A 37 16.24 -15.52 0.45
N VAL A 38 15.11 -16.21 0.39
CA VAL A 38 14.60 -16.77 -0.87
C VAL A 38 13.97 -15.65 -1.72
N PRO A 39 14.43 -15.44 -2.98
CA PRO A 39 13.92 -14.39 -3.84
C PRO A 39 12.40 -14.43 -4.05
N LEU A 40 11.78 -13.26 -3.99
CA LEU A 40 10.37 -13.03 -4.28
C LEU A 40 10.27 -11.82 -5.22
N TRP A 41 9.51 -11.97 -6.30
CA TRP A 41 9.09 -10.81 -7.09
C TRP A 41 7.76 -10.31 -6.54
N ALA A 42 7.62 -9.00 -6.34
CA ALA A 42 6.35 -8.38 -5.96
C ALA A 42 6.13 -7.12 -6.80
N PHE A 43 5.10 -7.17 -7.63
CA PHE A 43 4.66 -6.08 -8.49
C PHE A 43 3.65 -5.21 -7.75
N TYR A 44 3.95 -3.92 -7.65
CA TYR A 44 3.07 -2.96 -6.98
C TYR A 44 2.80 -1.74 -7.85
N VAL A 45 1.63 -1.14 -7.62
CA VAL A 45 1.16 0.07 -8.30
C VAL A 45 0.75 1.14 -7.28
N ASN A 46 0.62 2.39 -7.70
CA ASN A 46 0.12 3.47 -6.84
C ASN A 46 -1.42 3.52 -6.76
N ARG A 47 -2.10 2.37 -6.62
CA ARG A 47 -3.56 2.26 -6.49
C ARG A 47 -3.93 1.33 -5.34
N GLY A 48 -5.00 1.65 -4.62
CA GLY A 48 -5.44 0.88 -3.46
C GLY A 48 -4.31 0.66 -2.46
N GLN A 49 -4.15 -0.56 -1.96
CA GLN A 49 -3.03 -0.93 -1.08
C GLN A 49 -1.82 -1.52 -1.82
N CYS A 50 -1.66 -1.15 -3.09
CA CYS A 50 -0.45 -1.23 -3.89
C CYS A 50 -0.06 -2.59 -4.46
N ILE A 51 0.00 -3.66 -3.67
CA ILE A 51 0.42 -4.97 -4.20
C ILE A 51 -0.61 -5.50 -5.20
N SER A 52 -0.20 -5.62 -6.46
CA SER A 52 -1.05 -6.15 -7.54
C SER A 52 -0.79 -7.64 -7.79
N SER A 53 0.46 -8.10 -7.68
CA SER A 53 0.83 -9.51 -7.85
C SER A 53 2.19 -9.80 -7.22
N PHE A 54 2.43 -11.05 -6.84
CA PHE A 54 3.72 -11.47 -6.31
C PHE A 54 3.88 -12.99 -6.42
N GLY A 55 5.13 -13.47 -6.39
CA GLY A 55 5.43 -14.89 -6.50
C GLY A 55 6.92 -15.19 -6.48
N ILE A 56 7.26 -16.43 -6.82
CA ILE A 56 8.64 -16.93 -6.85
C ILE A 56 9.10 -17.21 -8.27
N LYS A 57 10.41 -17.10 -8.52
CA LYS A 57 11.06 -17.40 -9.81
C LYS A 57 10.57 -16.55 -10.99
N ASN A 58 9.37 -16.81 -11.51
CA ASN A 58 8.78 -16.18 -12.68
C ASN A 58 7.24 -16.12 -12.53
N LYS A 59 6.53 -15.74 -13.60
CA LYS A 59 5.07 -15.58 -13.61
C LYS A 59 4.31 -16.90 -13.42
N ASP A 60 4.91 -18.04 -13.75
CA ASP A 60 4.31 -19.36 -13.53
C ASP A 60 4.36 -19.76 -12.04
N GLY A 61 5.24 -19.11 -11.26
CA GLY A 61 5.32 -19.23 -9.80
C GLY A 61 4.51 -18.16 -9.06
N ALA A 62 3.44 -17.64 -9.66
CA ALA A 62 2.58 -16.63 -9.04
C ALA A 62 1.83 -17.19 -7.82
N ILE A 63 1.97 -16.50 -6.69
CA ILE A 63 1.12 -16.71 -5.51
C ILE A 63 -0.16 -15.90 -5.65
N LEU A 64 -0.03 -14.66 -6.15
CA LEU A 64 -1.13 -13.81 -6.59
C LEU A 64 -1.02 -13.60 -8.10
N GLU A 65 -2.13 -13.82 -8.83
CA GLU A 65 -2.22 -13.75 -10.29
C GLU A 65 -1.47 -12.53 -10.86
N PHE A 66 -0.59 -12.78 -11.83
CA PHE A 66 0.15 -11.71 -12.49
C PHE A 66 -0.76 -10.93 -13.43
N LEU A 67 -0.86 -9.62 -13.21
CA LEU A 67 -1.59 -8.69 -14.07
C LEU A 67 -0.62 -7.72 -14.76
N PRO A 68 -0.74 -7.47 -16.07
CA PRO A 68 0.00 -6.39 -16.72
C PRO A 68 -0.43 -5.02 -16.16
N ALA A 69 0.45 -4.02 -16.25
CA ALA A 69 0.28 -2.73 -15.58
C ALA A 69 -1.07 -2.05 -15.87
N ASN A 70 -1.54 -2.06 -17.12
CA ASN A 70 -2.82 -1.49 -17.52
C ASN A 70 -4.02 -2.10 -16.78
N GLN A 71 -3.99 -3.42 -16.53
CA GLN A 71 -5.02 -4.09 -15.74
C GLN A 71 -4.82 -3.87 -14.24
N ALA A 72 -3.56 -3.91 -13.79
CA ALA A 72 -3.21 -3.70 -12.38
C ALA A 72 -3.72 -2.36 -11.85
N TYR A 73 -3.62 -1.27 -12.62
CA TYR A 73 -4.13 0.04 -12.20
C TYR A 73 -5.64 0.04 -11.93
N ASN A 74 -6.41 -0.74 -12.68
CA ASN A 74 -7.86 -0.83 -12.51
C ASN A 74 -8.26 -1.82 -11.41
N LEU A 75 -7.51 -2.91 -11.27
CA LEU A 75 -7.90 -4.05 -10.45
C LEU A 75 -7.29 -4.06 -9.05
N THR A 76 -6.15 -3.42 -8.81
CA THR A 76 -5.44 -3.51 -7.52
C THR A 76 -6.29 -3.02 -6.35
N ALA A 77 -7.08 -1.96 -6.53
CA ALA A 77 -7.95 -1.44 -5.48
C ALA A 77 -9.10 -2.39 -5.09
N VAL A 78 -9.50 -3.31 -5.98
CA VAL A 78 -10.65 -4.21 -5.78
C VAL A 78 -10.26 -5.67 -5.57
N LYS A 79 -9.19 -6.13 -6.20
CA LYS A 79 -8.66 -7.51 -6.16
C LYS A 79 -7.39 -7.68 -5.31
N GLY A 80 -6.73 -6.58 -4.95
CA GLY A 80 -5.53 -6.61 -4.10
C GLY A 80 -5.86 -6.65 -2.60
N PHE A 81 -4.85 -6.35 -1.77
CA PHE A 81 -5.06 -6.24 -0.33
C PHE A 81 -6.04 -5.11 0.01
N ARG A 82 -6.97 -5.41 0.92
CA ARG A 82 -8.00 -4.48 1.40
C ARG A 82 -8.14 -4.59 2.91
N THR A 83 -8.44 -3.47 3.53
CA THR A 83 -8.66 -3.38 4.98
C THR A 83 -10.05 -2.81 5.17
N PHE A 84 -10.83 -3.40 6.08
CA PHE A 84 -12.13 -2.89 6.48
C PHE A 84 -12.16 -2.70 7.99
N ILE A 85 -12.53 -1.51 8.42
CA ILE A 85 -12.57 -1.12 9.83
C ILE A 85 -14.03 -0.84 10.18
N ARG A 86 -14.57 -1.59 11.14
CA ARG A 86 -15.92 -1.33 11.68
C ARG A 86 -15.81 -0.37 12.86
N ILE A 87 -16.25 0.88 12.66
CA ILE A 87 -16.21 1.94 13.68
C ILE A 87 -17.57 2.00 14.37
N LYS A 88 -17.59 1.92 15.71
CA LYS A 88 -18.80 2.10 16.52
C LYS A 88 -18.78 3.49 17.15
N LYS A 89 -19.77 4.33 16.87
CA LYS A 89 -19.91 5.68 17.45
C LYS A 89 -21.37 5.98 17.75
N ALA A 90 -21.67 6.40 18.99
CA ALA A 90 -23.02 6.78 19.45
C ALA A 90 -24.12 5.77 19.07
N GLY A 91 -23.86 4.47 19.30
CA GLY A 91 -24.81 3.39 18.99
C GLY A 91 -24.96 3.02 17.51
N LYS A 92 -24.31 3.74 16.59
CA LYS A 92 -24.26 3.41 15.16
C LYS A 92 -22.93 2.74 14.79
N ALA A 93 -22.98 1.81 13.83
CA ALA A 93 -21.79 1.20 13.26
C ALA A 93 -21.58 1.70 11.82
N LEU A 94 -20.39 2.23 11.53
CA LEU A 94 -19.95 2.62 10.20
C LEU A 94 -18.88 1.64 9.71
N LEU A 95 -18.93 1.26 8.43
CA LEU A 95 -17.85 0.54 7.78
C LEU A 95 -16.93 1.54 7.07
N TYR A 96 -15.65 1.50 7.41
CA TYR A 96 -14.62 2.32 6.80
C TYR A 96 -13.60 1.47 6.04
N GLU A 97 -13.30 1.85 4.80
CA GLU A 97 -12.31 1.20 3.96
C GLU A 97 -11.19 2.22 3.65
N PRO A 98 -10.05 2.18 4.36
CA PRO A 98 -8.91 3.05 4.08
C PRO A 98 -8.29 2.74 2.72
N PHE A 99 -7.62 3.75 2.13
CA PHE A 99 -6.97 3.72 0.81
C PHE A 99 -7.93 3.54 -0.36
N LYS A 100 -9.25 3.66 -0.13
CA LYS A 100 -10.26 3.63 -1.17
C LYS A 100 -10.35 4.99 -1.85
N GLU A 101 -10.31 5.00 -3.18
CA GLU A 101 -10.67 6.18 -3.95
C GLU A 101 -12.19 6.32 -4.01
N TYR A 102 -12.71 7.42 -3.48
CA TYR A 102 -14.12 7.79 -3.63
C TYR A 102 -14.24 8.71 -4.85
N ALA A 103 -15.06 8.33 -5.83
CA ALA A 103 -15.25 9.08 -7.07
C ALA A 103 -15.79 10.51 -6.84
N ASP A 104 -16.56 10.73 -5.76
CA ASP A 104 -17.42 11.91 -5.65
C ASP A 104 -17.09 12.91 -4.55
N LYS A 105 -16.00 12.73 -3.79
CA LYS A 105 -15.43 13.77 -2.91
C LYS A 105 -14.12 13.26 -2.32
N PRO A 106 -13.00 14.00 -2.41
CA PRO A 106 -11.98 13.85 -1.39
C PRO A 106 -12.63 14.26 -0.07
N ALA A 107 -12.68 13.37 0.92
CA ALA A 107 -12.81 13.83 2.28
C ALA A 107 -11.66 14.84 2.47
N LYS A 108 -11.98 16.13 2.67
CA LYS A 108 -10.97 17.18 2.91
C LYS A 108 -10.03 16.78 4.06
N ASP A 109 -10.52 15.88 4.90
CA ASP A 109 -9.92 15.34 6.11
C ASP A 109 -9.10 14.05 5.89
N VAL A 110 -8.95 13.59 4.64
CA VAL A 110 -8.15 12.40 4.31
C VAL A 110 -6.93 12.79 3.48
N SER A 111 -5.76 12.33 3.92
CA SER A 111 -4.51 12.39 3.16
C SER A 111 -3.83 11.04 3.15
N THR A 112 -3.30 10.66 1.99
CA THR A 112 -2.51 9.44 1.84
C THR A 112 -1.08 9.79 1.48
N LYS A 113 -0.14 8.92 1.84
CA LYS A 113 1.28 9.07 1.51
C LYS A 113 1.86 7.70 1.20
N MET A 114 2.68 7.62 0.17
CA MET A 114 3.52 6.46 -0.14
C MET A 114 4.98 6.83 0.09
N SER A 115 5.72 6.00 0.81
CA SER A 115 7.16 6.13 1.08
C SER A 115 7.86 4.87 0.57
N ILE A 116 8.71 5.02 -0.44
CA ILE A 116 9.44 3.93 -1.09
C ILE A 116 10.89 3.97 -0.62
N ARG A 117 11.40 2.82 -0.17
CA ARG A 117 12.78 2.61 0.26
C ARG A 117 13.42 1.50 -0.57
N PRO A 118 14.75 1.33 -0.51
CA PRO A 118 15.42 0.25 -1.24
C PRO A 118 14.88 -1.14 -0.92
N SER A 119 14.51 -1.42 0.34
CA SER A 119 14.11 -2.76 0.82
C SER A 119 12.61 -2.96 1.03
N ASP A 120 11.84 -1.87 1.10
CA ASP A 120 10.44 -1.88 1.50
C ASP A 120 9.69 -0.67 0.94
N PHE A 121 8.37 -0.69 1.08
CA PHE A 121 7.60 0.53 0.99
C PHE A 121 6.48 0.54 2.02
N GLU A 122 6.07 1.74 2.40
CA GLU A 122 4.96 1.97 3.30
C GLU A 122 3.95 2.91 2.65
N ILE A 123 2.67 2.63 2.84
CA ILE A 123 1.59 3.58 2.62
C ILE A 123 0.96 3.98 3.94
N SER A 124 0.55 5.23 4.04
CA SER A 124 -0.19 5.73 5.19
C SER A 124 -1.41 6.52 4.75
N GLU A 125 -2.45 6.46 5.55
CA GLU A 125 -3.65 7.27 5.43
C GLU A 125 -3.98 7.87 6.78
N VAL A 126 -4.19 9.18 6.80
CA VAL A 126 -4.69 9.91 7.96
C VAL A 126 -6.10 10.37 7.64
N ASN A 127 -7.06 9.95 8.46
CA ASN A 127 -8.46 10.38 8.40
C ASN A 127 -8.82 11.15 9.68
N ASN A 128 -8.82 12.49 9.60
CA ASN A 128 -9.11 13.34 10.75
C ASN A 128 -10.58 13.28 11.18
N ALA A 129 -11.51 12.98 10.26
CA ALA A 129 -12.93 12.85 10.59
C ALA A 129 -13.21 11.64 11.49
N PHE A 130 -12.43 10.57 11.35
CA PHE A 130 -12.49 9.39 12.23
C PHE A 130 -11.43 9.37 13.32
N GLY A 131 -10.46 10.29 13.30
CA GLY A 131 -9.35 10.29 14.25
C GLY A 131 -8.48 9.04 14.09
N LEU A 132 -8.25 8.58 12.86
CA LEU A 132 -7.47 7.37 12.59
C LEU A 132 -6.26 7.66 11.71
N GLU A 133 -5.13 7.07 12.07
CA GLU A 133 -4.00 6.87 11.19
C GLU A 133 -3.85 5.37 10.89
N ILE A 134 -3.77 5.02 9.61
CA ILE A 134 -3.57 3.67 9.13
C ILE A 134 -2.26 3.63 8.37
N ARG A 135 -1.40 2.66 8.66
CA ARG A 135 -0.16 2.40 7.92
C ARG A 135 -0.10 0.96 7.46
N VAL A 136 0.38 0.75 6.24
CA VAL A 136 0.63 -0.58 5.68
C VAL A 136 2.03 -0.61 5.12
N ALA A 137 2.89 -1.41 5.71
CA ALA A 137 4.25 -1.64 5.24
C ALA A 137 4.34 -3.01 4.57
N TYR A 138 5.09 -3.08 3.48
CA TYR A 138 5.40 -4.30 2.75
C TYR A 138 6.90 -4.54 2.76
N VAL A 139 7.33 -5.75 3.08
CA VAL A 139 8.74 -6.14 3.11
C VAL A 139 8.88 -7.61 2.73
N THR A 140 9.96 -7.98 2.04
CA THR A 140 10.33 -9.39 1.88
C THR A 140 10.89 -9.93 3.20
N VAL A 141 10.63 -11.20 3.53
CA VAL A 141 11.13 -11.79 4.78
C VAL A 141 12.51 -12.44 4.58
N PRO A 142 13.60 -11.87 5.10
CA PRO A 142 14.94 -12.48 5.04
C PRO A 142 15.09 -13.63 6.03
N GLY A 143 16.05 -14.52 5.77
CA GLY A 143 16.48 -15.56 6.72
C GLY A 143 15.53 -16.75 6.87
N GLU A 144 14.38 -16.75 6.19
CA GLU A 144 13.44 -17.86 6.16
C GLU A 144 13.75 -18.83 5.01
N PRO A 145 13.49 -20.15 5.16
CA PRO A 145 13.73 -21.14 4.11
C PRO A 145 12.71 -21.08 2.96
N PHE A 146 11.84 -20.06 2.93
CA PHE A 146 10.81 -19.86 1.93
C PHE A 146 10.67 -18.38 1.56
N ALA A 147 10.15 -18.12 0.36
CA ALA A 147 9.87 -16.77 -0.10
C ALA A 147 8.57 -16.25 0.54
N ALA A 148 8.62 -15.08 1.16
CA ALA A 148 7.45 -14.47 1.77
C ALA A 148 7.42 -12.95 1.63
N LEU A 149 6.21 -12.43 1.42
CA LEU A 149 5.89 -11.02 1.48
C LEU A 149 5.16 -10.75 2.80
N ALA A 150 5.80 -10.03 3.71
CA ALA A 150 5.15 -9.58 4.93
C ALA A 150 4.37 -8.28 4.67
N ARG A 151 3.10 -8.27 5.05
CA ARG A 151 2.25 -7.08 5.09
C ARG A 151 1.96 -6.72 6.54
N ARG A 152 2.50 -5.60 7.02
CA ARG A 152 2.30 -5.10 8.39
C ARG A 152 1.28 -3.96 8.39
N LEU A 153 0.12 -4.20 9.00
CA LEU A 153 -0.92 -3.19 9.20
C LEU A 153 -0.80 -2.59 10.61
N SER A 154 -0.71 -1.27 10.69
CA SER A 154 -0.81 -0.51 11.95
C SER A 154 -2.04 0.39 11.89
N ILE A 155 -2.82 0.40 12.96
CA ILE A 155 -3.99 1.28 13.12
C ILE A 155 -3.78 2.03 14.43
N ARG A 156 -3.72 3.36 14.36
CA ARG A 156 -3.53 4.23 15.51
C ARG A 156 -4.72 5.16 15.65
N ASN A 157 -5.29 5.20 16.85
CA ASN A 157 -6.21 6.28 17.22
C ASN A 157 -5.41 7.56 17.45
N ILE A 158 -5.78 8.62 16.75
CA ILE A 158 -5.17 9.96 16.82
C ILE A 158 -6.20 11.01 17.24
N SER A 159 -7.37 10.60 17.74
CA SER A 159 -8.31 11.50 18.43
C SER A 159 -7.70 11.97 19.76
N ASN A 160 -8.01 13.21 20.14
CA ASN A 160 -7.75 13.73 21.48
C ASN A 160 -8.61 13.03 22.54
#